data_AF-A0A926Z874-F1
#
_entry.id   AF-A0A926Z874-F1
#
_cell.length_a   1.000
_cell.length_b   1.000
_cell.length_c   1.000
_cell.angle_alpha   90.00
_cell.angle_beta   90.00
_cell.angle_gamma   90.00
#
_symmetry.space_group_name_H-M   'P 1'
#
loop_
_entity.id
_entity.type
_entity.pdbx_description
1 polymer ?
#
loop_
_entity_poly.entity_id
_entity_poly.type
_entity_poly.pdbx_seq_one_letter_code
_entity_poly.pdbx_strand_id
1 'polypeptide(L)' 'MELIVNGKKEYVLSKQILRSGTSIGANVDEAIGGQSKADFISKLAIAYKEARQTSYYTPT' A
#
# COMPACT_ATOMS: atom_id res chain seq x y z
N MET A 1 -4.09 -7.79 15.03
CA MET A 1 -3.98 -8.15 13.61
C MET A 1 -3.30 -9.51 13.53
N GLU A 2 -4.04 -10.57 13.86
CA GLU A 2 -3.58 -11.95 13.66
C GLU A 2 -3.63 -12.21 12.15
N LEU A 3 -2.48 -12.10 11.49
CA LEU A 3 -2.33 -12.72 10.18
C LEU A 3 -2.58 -14.21 10.40
N ILE A 4 -3.66 -14.72 9.81
CA ILE A 4 -4.22 -16.06 10.01
C ILE A 4 -3.12 -17.12 9.88
N VAL A 5 -2.55 -17.52 11.02
CA VAL A 5 -1.65 -18.66 11.16
C VAL A 5 -2.51 -19.88 11.43
N ASN A 6 -3.23 -20.36 10.42
CA ASN A 6 -3.93 -21.64 10.50
C ASN A 6 -3.67 -22.47 9.24
N GLY A 7 -2.47 -23.04 9.19
CA GLY A 7 -2.15 -24.24 8.41
C GLY A 7 -2.11 -24.12 6.89
N LYS A 8 -2.49 -22.99 6.28
CA LYS A 8 -2.36 -22.75 4.85
C LYS A 8 -1.18 -21.80 4.60
N LYS A 9 -0.23 -22.28 3.80
CA LYS A 9 0.92 -21.53 3.27
C LYS A 9 0.45 -20.38 2.35
N GLU A 10 -0.20 -19.37 2.89
CA GLU A 10 -0.71 -18.24 2.13
C GLU A 10 0.37 -17.17 1.92
N TYR A 11 1.33 -17.47 1.05
CA TYR A 11 2.45 -16.57 0.75
C TYR A 11 2.11 -15.48 -0.27
N VAL A 12 1.06 -15.67 -1.07
CA VAL A 12 0.76 -14.77 -2.20
C VAL A 12 0.04 -13.52 -1.70
N LEU A 13 -1.05 -13.69 -0.95
CA LEU A 13 -1.84 -12.56 -0.45
C LEU A 13 -1.07 -11.72 0.59
N SER A 14 -0.40 -12.39 1.53
CA SER A 14 0.45 -11.72 2.53
C SER A 14 1.57 -10.89 1.88
N LYS A 15 2.21 -11.39 0.83
CA LYS A 15 3.18 -10.61 0.04
C LYS A 15 2.55 -9.45 -0.71
N GLN A 16 1.34 -9.60 -1.25
CA GLN A 16 0.63 -8.51 -1.93
C GLN A 16 0.23 -7.39 -0.97
N ILE A 17 -0.27 -7.75 0.22
CA ILE A 17 -0.60 -6.80 1.29
C ILE A 17 0.67 -6.09 1.77
N LEU A 18 1.75 -6.83 2.02
CA LEU A 18 3.02 -6.23 2.45
C LEU A 18 3.53 -5.22 1.41
N ARG A 19 3.57 -5.61 0.14
CA ARG A 19 4.05 -4.75 -0.95
C ARG A 19 3.21 -3.50 -1.13
N SER A 20 1.88 -3.65 -1.19
CA SER A 20 0.96 -2.50 -1.31
C SER A 20 1.05 -1.59 -0.09
N GLY A 21 1.10 -2.15 1.12
CA GLY A 21 1.26 -1.39 2.36
C GLY A 21 2.54 -0.57 2.42
N THR A 22 3.68 -1.15 2.03
CA THR A 22 4.97 -0.42 2.02
C THR A 22 5.02 0.66 0.94
N SER A 23 4.36 0.43 -0.20
CA SER A 23 4.39 1.34 -1.35
C SER A 23 3.56 2.61 -1.10
N ILE A 24 2.51 2.54 -0.26
CA ILE A 24 1.73 3.72 0.18
C ILE A 24 2.66 4.74 0.85
N GLY A 25 3.44 4.28 1.83
CA GLY A 25 4.37 5.16 2.57
C GLY A 25 5.46 5.73 1.67
N ALA A 26 6.03 4.91 0.79
CA ALA A 26 7.06 5.34 -0.16
C ALA A 26 6.55 6.45 -1.09
N ASN A 27 5.36 6.29 -1.68
CA ASN A 27 4.78 7.30 -2.56
C ASN A 27 4.42 8.59 -1.80
N VAL A 28 4.01 8.51 -0.53
CA VAL A 28 3.76 9.71 0.30
C VAL A 28 5.06 10.46 0.57
N ASP A 29 6.14 9.76 0.92
CA ASP A 29 7.45 10.35 1.17
C ASP A 29 8.01 11.03 -0.09
N GLU A 30 7.91 10.34 -1.24
CA GLU A 30 8.26 10.91 -2.55
C GLU A 30 7.42 12.14 -2.91
N ALA A 31 6.11 12.14 -2.58
CA ALA A 31 5.25 13.29 -2.80
C ALA A 31 5.72 14.52 -2.00
N ILE A 32 6.12 14.32 -0.75
CA ILE A 32 6.59 15.38 0.17
C ILE A 32 7.93 15.96 -0.33
N GLY A 33 8.82 15.12 -0.85
CA GLY A 33 10.10 15.54 -1.45
C GLY A 33 9.99 16.07 -2.90
N GLY A 34 8.80 16.06 -3.48
CA GLY A 34 8.55 16.39 -4.89
C GLY A 34 8.79 17.86 -5.23
N GLN A 35 9.16 18.12 -6.47
CA GLN A 35 9.56 19.46 -6.94
C GLN A 35 8.38 20.35 -7.37
N SER A 36 7.16 19.80 -7.44
CA SER A 36 5.99 20.56 -7.89
C SER A 36 4.69 20.03 -7.32
N LYS A 37 3.64 20.87 -7.38
CA LYS A 37 2.28 20.46 -7.00
C LYS A 37 1.74 19.32 -7.88
N ALA A 38 2.12 19.27 -9.15
CA ALA A 38 1.71 18.19 -10.05
C ALA A 38 2.34 16.85 -9.64
N ASP A 39 3.61 16.87 -9.23
CA ASP A 39 4.32 15.70 -8.71
C ASP A 39 3.70 15.20 -7.41
N PHE A 40 3.43 16.11 -6.47
CA PHE A 40 2.72 15.82 -5.23
C PHE A 40 1.37 15.12 -5.47
N ILE A 41 0.54 15.67 -6.38
CA ILE A 41 -0.77 15.09 -6.72
C ILE A 41 -0.61 13.71 -7.37
N SER A 42 0.34 13.55 -8.29
CA SER A 42 0.59 12.29 -9.00
C SER A 42 0.97 11.18 -8.01
N LYS A 43 1.91 11.45 -7.11
CA LYS A 43 2.41 10.50 -6.12
C LYS A 43 1.35 10.13 -5.08
N LEU A 44 0.58 11.11 -4.59
CA LEU A 44 -0.57 10.83 -3.72
C LEU A 44 -1.67 10.00 -4.40
N ALA A 45 -1.92 10.21 -5.70
CA ALA A 45 -2.88 9.41 -6.43
C ALA A 45 -2.44 7.93 -6.54
N ILE A 46 -1.14 7.65 -6.60
CA ILE A 46 -0.59 6.28 -6.56
C ILE A 46 -0.79 5.69 -5.16
N ALA A 47 -0.36 6.40 -4.11
CA ALA A 47 -0.54 5.98 -2.73
C ALA A 47 -2.01 5.65 -2.41
N TYR A 48 -2.95 6.47 -2.90
CA TYR A 48 -4.39 6.24 -2.72
C TYR A 48 -4.87 4.95 -3.41
N LYS A 49 -4.41 4.67 -4.63
CA LYS A 49 -4.75 3.43 -5.35
C LYS A 49 -4.28 2.21 -4.58
N GLU A 50 -3.08 2.25 -4.01
CA GLU A 50 -2.52 1.16 -3.23
C GLU A 50 -3.24 0.97 -1.89
N ALA A 51 -3.58 2.06 -1.21
CA ALA A 51 -4.40 2.00 0.01
C ALA A 51 -5.76 1.33 -0.25
N ARG A 52 -6.40 1.62 -1.38
CA ARG A 52 -7.64 0.93 -1.78
C ARG A 52 -7.44 -0.56 -2.05
N GLN A 53 -6.32 -0.94 -2.67
CA GLN A 53 -5.99 -2.36 -2.86
C GLN A 53 -5.74 -3.06 -1.52
N THR A 54 -4.95 -2.47 -0.63
CA THR A 54 -4.69 -3.02 0.71
C THR A 54 -6.00 -3.16 1.50
N SER A 55 -6.87 -2.15 1.48
CA SER A 55 -8.18 -2.19 2.13
C SER A 55 -9.11 -3.25 1.54
N TYR A 56 -9.10 -3.46 0.23
CA TYR A 56 -9.87 -4.54 -0.41
C TYR A 56 -9.48 -5.94 0.12
N TYR A 57 -8.19 -6.17 0.39
CA TYR A 57 -7.70 -7.44 0.93
C TYR A 57 -7.77 -7.54 2.45
N THR A 58 -7.94 -6.41 3.16
CA THR A 58 -8.07 -6.35 4.62
C THR A 58 -9.29 -5.54 5.03
N PRO A 59 -10.52 -5.94 4.63
CA PRO A 59 -11.72 -5.32 5.16
C PRO A 59 -11.79 -5.67 6.65
N THR A 60 -11.58 -4.67 7.51
CA THR A 60 -11.91 -4.75 8.94
C THR A 60 -13.39 -4.97 9.16
#